data_AF-A0A7R6W5E5-F1
#
_entry.id   AF-A0A7R6W5E5-F1
#
_cell.length_a   1.000
_cell.length_b   1.000
_cell.length_c   1.000
_cell.angle_alpha   90.00
_cell.angle_beta   90.00
_cell.angle_gamma   90.00
#
_symmetry.space_group_name_H-M   'P 1'
#
loop_
_entity.id
_entity.type
_entity.pdbx_description
1 polymer ?
#
loop_
_entity_poly.entity_id
_entity_poly.type
_entity_poly.pdbx_seq_one_letter_code
_entity_poly.pdbx_strand_id
1 'polypeptide(L)' 'MNTNNQHALENATVVDATKNLQLLAASVLGIVILFGVGFAPMDIAHNSAHDTRHSVAFPCH' A
#
# COMPACT_ATOMS: atom_id res chain seq x y z
N MET A 1 1.78 -41.28 24.97
CA MET A 1 1.89 -40.47 23.73
C MET A 1 2.51 -39.12 24.08
N ASN A 2 3.55 -38.70 23.37
CA ASN A 2 4.28 -37.44 23.60
C ASN A 2 3.61 -36.30 22.82
N THR A 3 2.85 -35.44 23.51
CA THR A 3 2.05 -34.35 22.92
C THR A 3 2.85 -33.08 22.62
N ASN A 4 4.11 -33.01 23.05
CA ASN A 4 4.98 -31.83 22.88
C ASN A 4 5.21 -31.46 21.41
N ASN A 5 5.12 -32.44 20.51
CA ASN A 5 5.38 -32.28 19.09
C ASN A 5 4.16 -31.68 18.34
N GLN A 6 2.96 -31.84 18.91
CA GLN A 6 1.71 -31.44 18.27
C GLN A 6 1.53 -29.91 18.34
N HIS A 7 1.90 -29.30 19.48
CA HIS A 7 1.86 -27.86 19.67
C HIS A 7 2.87 -27.11 18.78
N ALA A 8 4.06 -27.68 18.56
CA ALA A 8 5.06 -27.07 17.67
C ALA A 8 4.64 -27.10 16.20
N LEU A 9 3.96 -28.18 15.76
CA LEU A 9 3.45 -28.30 14.40
C LEU A 9 2.26 -27.35 14.14
N GLU A 10 1.37 -27.18 15.11
CA GLU A 10 0.23 -26.25 15.05
C GLU A 10 0.70 -24.78 15.02
N ASN A 11 1.70 -24.42 15.84
CA ASN A 11 2.27 -23.08 15.80
C ASN A 11 3.03 -22.79 14.50
N ALA A 12 3.71 -23.78 13.91
CA ALA A 12 4.44 -23.60 12.66
C ALA A 12 3.50 -23.36 11.46
N THR A 13 2.37 -24.09 11.38
CA THR A 13 1.38 -23.90 10.30
C THR A 13 0.66 -22.56 10.43
N VAL A 14 0.35 -22.09 11.64
CA VAL A 14 -0.25 -20.77 11.89
C VAL A 14 0.72 -19.64 11.54
N VAL A 15 2.02 -19.77 11.85
CA VAL A 15 3.04 -18.76 11.50
C VAL A 15 3.29 -18.69 9.99
N ASP A 16 3.30 -19.83 9.29
CA ASP A 16 3.47 -19.84 7.82
C ASP A 16 2.22 -19.33 7.08
N ALA A 17 1.02 -19.73 7.53
CA ALA A 17 -0.24 -19.24 6.99
C ALA A 17 -0.40 -17.72 7.16
N THR A 18 -0.01 -17.17 8.32
CA THR A 18 -0.06 -15.72 8.59
C THR A 18 0.96 -14.94 7.75
N LYS A 19 2.17 -15.49 7.55
CA LYS A 19 3.19 -14.88 6.68
C LYS A 19 2.75 -14.81 5.22
N ASN A 20 2.16 -15.88 4.69
CA ASN A 20 1.63 -15.90 3.32
C ASN A 20 0.48 -14.90 3.15
N LEU A 21 -0.40 -14.78 4.15
CA LEU A 21 -1.47 -13.78 4.15
C LEU A 21 -0.91 -12.34 4.20
N GLN A 22 0.13 -12.09 5.00
CA GLN A 22 0.79 -10.78 5.04
C GLN A 22 1.43 -10.40 3.70
N LEU A 23 2.12 -11.35 3.05
CA LEU A 23 2.71 -11.14 1.73
C LEU A 23 1.64 -10.86 0.67
N LEU A 24 0.53 -11.61 0.69
CA LEU A 24 -0.60 -11.38 -0.20
C LEU A 24 -1.21 -9.99 0.03
N ALA A 25 -1.46 -9.62 1.29
CA ALA A 25 -2.01 -8.30 1.62
C ALA A 25 -1.09 -7.15 1.16
N ALA A 26 0.22 -7.28 1.38
CA ALA A 26 1.21 -6.31 0.91
C ALA A 26 1.23 -6.21 -0.63
N SER A 27 1.14 -7.35 -1.33
CA SER A 27 1.10 -7.38 -2.80
C SER A 27 -0.16 -6.72 -3.36
N VAL A 28 -1.32 -7.01 -2.77
CA VAL A 28 -2.61 -6.41 -3.14
C VAL A 28 -2.57 -4.90 -2.91
N LEU A 29 -2.05 -4.45 -1.76
CA LEU A 29 -1.88 -3.03 -1.48
C LEU A 29 -0.98 -2.35 -2.52
N GLY A 30 0.15 -2.97 -2.88
CA GLY A 30 1.04 -2.47 -3.92
C GLY A 30 0.34 -2.34 -5.28
N ILE A 31 -0.43 -3.35 -5.69
CA ILE A 31 -1.22 -3.32 -6.93
C ILE A 31 -2.26 -2.20 -6.89
N VAL A 32 -2.99 -2.04 -5.78
CA VAL A 32 -3.98 -0.97 -5.61
C VAL A 32 -3.33 0.41 -5.73
N ILE A 33 -2.15 0.62 -5.15
CA ILE A 33 -1.42 1.88 -5.29
C ILE A 33 -1.00 2.11 -6.74
N LEU A 34 -0.41 1.12 -7.40
CA LEU A 34 0.04 1.24 -8.80
C LEU A 34 -1.12 1.54 -9.75
N PHE A 35 -2.25 0.84 -9.60
CA PHE A 35 -3.44 1.10 -10.41
C PHE A 35 -4.10 2.43 -10.04
N GLY A 36 -4.24 2.71 -8.74
CA GLY A 36 -4.85 3.95 -8.26
C GLY A 36 -4.09 5.19 -8.75
N VAL A 37 -2.76 5.17 -8.71
CA VAL A 37 -1.92 6.28 -9.19
C VAL A 37 -1.80 6.26 -10.71
N GLY A 38 -1.58 5.10 -11.32
CA GLY A 38 -1.33 4.96 -12.76
C GLY A 38 -2.56 5.28 -13.62
N PHE A 39 -3.76 5.09 -13.09
CA PHE A 39 -5.03 5.44 -13.75
C PHE A 39 -5.73 6.63 -13.11
N ALA A 40 -5.09 7.33 -12.16
CA ALA A 40 -5.66 8.56 -11.62
C ALA A 40 -5.82 9.59 -12.75
N PRO A 41 -7.00 10.25 -12.87
CA PRO A 41 -7.17 11.37 -13.77
C PRO A 41 -6.31 12.54 -13.28
N MET A 42 -5.10 12.62 -13.84
CA MET A 42 -4.08 13.58 -13.47
C MET A 42 -4.36 15.00 -13.98
N ASP A 43 -5.42 15.21 -14.77
CA ASP A 43 -5.85 16.55 -15.23
C ASP A 43 -6.07 17.51 -14.05
N ILE A 44 -6.66 17.03 -12.95
CA ILE A 44 -6.89 17.84 -11.73
C ILE A 44 -5.56 18.16 -11.04
N ALA A 45 -4.64 17.20 -10.99
CA ALA A 45 -3.32 17.38 -10.37
C ALA A 45 -2.41 18.29 -11.21
N HIS A 46 -2.46 18.16 -12.54
CA HIS A 46 -1.75 19.03 -13.48
C HIS A 46 -2.31 20.46 -13.43
N ASN A 47 -3.65 20.61 -13.48
CA ASN A 47 -4.30 21.92 -13.40
C ASN A 47 -4.02 22.62 -12.07
N SER A 48 -4.07 21.90 -10.94
CA SER A 48 -3.75 22.48 -9.62
C SER A 48 -2.28 22.88 -9.46
N ALA A 49 -1.34 22.15 -10.09
CA ALA A 49 0.06 22.56 -10.12
C ALA A 49 0.28 23.82 -10.97
N HIS A 50 -0.43 23.94 -12.10
CA HIS A 50 -0.43 25.14 -12.92
C HIS A 50 -1.08 26.34 -12.21
N ASP A 51 -2.18 26.13 -11.49
CA ASP A 51 -2.85 27.18 -10.70
C ASP A 51 -2.00 27.60 -9.50
N THR A 52 -1.28 26.66 -8.88
CA THR A 52 -0.32 26.94 -7.80
C THR A 52 0.80 27.85 -8.30
N ARG A 53 1.38 27.61 -9.49
CA ARG A 53 2.41 28.50 -10.06
C ARG A 53 1.92 29.93 -10.29
N HIS A 54 0.64 30.13 -10.59
CA HIS A 54 0.03 31.46 -10.73
C HIS A 54 -0.33 32.12 -9.40
N SER A 55 -0.57 31.35 -8.33
CA SER A 55 -0.91 31.86 -7.00
C SER A 55 0.28 31.96 -6.03
N VAL A 56 1.41 31.31 -6.33
CA VAL A 56 2.69 31.47 -5.60
C VAL A 56 3.55 32.64 -6.11
N ALA A 57 3.15 33.30 -7.20
CA ALA A 57 3.63 34.64 -7.53
C ALA A 57 2.96 35.62 -6.56
N PHE A 58 3.47 35.68 -5.33
CA PHE A 58 3.10 36.69 -4.34
C PHE A 58 3.16 38.08 -5.01
N PRO A 59 2.09 38.90 -4.96
CA PRO A 59 2.15 40.26 -5.46
C PRO A 59 3.14 41.04 -4.60
N CYS A 60 4.28 41.41 -5.19
CA CYS A 60 5.15 42.44 -4.66
C CYS A 60 4.58 43.81 -5.04
N HIS A 61 3.49 44.17 -4.37
CA HIS A 61 3.14 45.56 -4.11
C HIS A 61 2.53 45.69 -2.72
#